data_AF-A0A5C6CXF4-F1
#
_entry.id   AF-A0A5C6CXF4-F1
#
_cell.length_a   1.000
_cell.length_b   1.000
_cell.length_c   1.000
_cell.angle_alpha   90.00
_cell.angle_beta   90.00
_cell.angle_gamma   90.00
#
_symmetry.space_group_name_H-M   'P 1'
#
loop_
_entity.id
_entity.type
_entity.pdbx_description
1 polymer ?
#
loop_
_entity_poly.entity_id
_entity_poly.type
_entity_poly.pdbx_seq_one_letter_code
_entity_poly.pdbx_strand_id
1 'polypeptide(L)'
;MKRSLLLCSVCATLMALLPTANTQADNLQLTLDLNNTSRSNNMSGGSWTLWARVVDTGAGVDGSTGIAGLRALIDNITPTGITFNGAINANGAANTQVLPSDPEGTVEIVYGQDLSLATTAGIGVNSPATKDTLIASGTWPAGPRPVFGNDNKPTFPVYLSDGGFLAGGGAATVADSILTTVVTLGDFNSTGTISNADTAGYVAALTGGAGAYNPAGDFNQSGTVSNSDTGSYVAKLTGPLGASVAAVPEPSSIGLVMFGAMGLLGFRRNR
;
A
#
# COMPACT_ATOMS: atom_id res chain seq x y z
N MET A 1 -39.98 2.22 -70.50
CA MET A 1 -40.07 1.32 -69.34
C MET A 1 -38.67 1.14 -68.76
N LYS A 2 -38.34 1.82 -67.66
CA LYS A 2 -37.08 1.65 -66.93
C LYS A 2 -37.45 1.30 -65.49
N ARG A 3 -37.24 0.04 -65.10
CA ARG A 3 -37.25 -0.44 -63.72
C ARG A 3 -35.80 -0.76 -63.38
N SER A 4 -35.25 -0.18 -62.32
CA SER A 4 -34.23 -0.77 -61.43
C SER A 4 -33.57 0.30 -60.55
N LEU A 5 -33.14 -0.15 -59.37
CA LEU A 5 -32.29 0.51 -58.35
C LEU A 5 -33.04 1.31 -57.27
N LEU A 6 -33.59 0.59 -56.29
CA LEU A 6 -33.79 1.08 -54.92
C LEU A 6 -33.96 -0.10 -53.95
N LEU A 7 -32.97 -1.00 -53.91
CA LEU A 7 -32.90 -2.10 -52.94
C LEU A 7 -31.43 -2.35 -52.56
N CYS A 8 -30.73 -1.33 -52.04
CA CYS A 8 -29.42 -1.55 -51.41
C CYS A 8 -29.02 -0.42 -50.44
N SER A 9 -29.97 0.20 -49.74
CA SER A 9 -29.68 1.32 -48.84
C SER A 9 -30.35 1.24 -47.45
N VAL A 10 -30.97 0.09 -47.12
CA VAL A 10 -31.66 -0.10 -45.82
C VAL A 10 -30.95 -1.11 -44.92
N CYS A 11 -29.98 -1.90 -45.43
CA CYS A 11 -29.17 -2.80 -44.59
C CYS A 11 -27.92 -2.15 -43.98
N ALA A 12 -27.50 -0.96 -44.43
CA ALA A 12 -26.28 -0.31 -43.92
C ALA A 12 -26.50 0.51 -42.64
N THR A 13 -27.73 0.93 -42.36
CA THR A 13 -28.04 1.84 -41.23
C THR A 13 -28.39 1.09 -39.93
N LEU A 14 -28.55 -0.23 -39.97
CA LEU A 14 -28.85 -1.05 -38.78
C LEU A 14 -27.59 -1.58 -38.06
N MET A 15 -26.39 -1.38 -38.61
CA MET A 15 -25.13 -1.73 -37.91
C MET A 15 -24.59 -0.60 -37.00
N ALA A 16 -25.17 0.60 -37.02
CA ALA A 16 -24.69 1.75 -36.26
C ALA A 16 -25.25 1.86 -34.82
N LEU A 17 -25.97 0.84 -34.34
CA LEU A 17 -26.60 0.80 -33.02
C LEU A 17 -26.22 -0.47 -32.23
N LEU A 18 -25.12 -1.13 -32.58
CA LEU A 18 -24.52 -2.08 -31.65
C LEU A 18 -23.99 -1.26 -30.47
N PRO A 19 -24.50 -1.46 -29.25
CA PRO A 19 -23.87 -0.86 -28.08
C PRO A 19 -22.43 -1.36 -28.09
N THR A 20 -21.48 -0.44 -28.29
CA THR A 20 -20.09 -0.74 -27.97
C THR A 20 -20.11 -1.14 -26.51
N ALA A 21 -19.87 -2.43 -26.23
CA ALA A 21 -19.74 -2.88 -24.86
C ALA A 21 -18.74 -1.94 -24.19
N ASN A 22 -19.17 -1.27 -23.12
CA ASN A 22 -18.26 -0.45 -22.34
C ASN A 22 -17.13 -1.39 -21.91
N THR A 23 -15.95 -1.16 -22.45
CA THR A 23 -14.76 -1.89 -22.04
C THR A 23 -14.52 -1.52 -20.58
N GLN A 24 -14.88 -2.44 -19.67
CA GLN A 24 -14.55 -2.32 -18.27
C GLN A 24 -13.05 -2.56 -18.11
N ALA A 25 -12.39 -1.69 -17.34
CA ALA A 25 -11.01 -1.91 -16.94
C ALA A 25 -10.98 -2.80 -15.70
N ASP A 26 -9.89 -3.54 -15.53
CA ASP A 26 -9.68 -4.37 -14.35
C ASP A 26 -9.67 -3.57 -13.04
N ASN A 27 -9.86 -4.29 -11.95
CA ASN A 27 -9.77 -3.72 -10.61
C ASN A 27 -8.30 -3.42 -10.26
N LEU A 28 -8.10 -2.41 -9.43
CA LEU A 28 -6.79 -2.05 -8.91
C LEU A 28 -6.75 -2.27 -7.40
N GLN A 29 -5.79 -3.05 -6.93
CA GLN A 29 -5.46 -3.15 -5.51
C GLN A 29 -4.24 -2.30 -5.21
N LEU A 30 -4.39 -1.37 -4.26
CA LEU A 30 -3.30 -0.59 -3.69
C LEU A 30 -3.01 -1.09 -2.27
N THR A 31 -1.76 -1.47 -2.02
CA THR A 31 -1.31 -1.93 -0.71
C THR A 31 -0.27 -0.96 -0.17
N LEU A 32 -0.49 -0.48 1.06
CA LEU A 32 0.47 0.35 1.78
C LEU A 32 1.14 -0.49 2.86
N ASP A 33 2.36 -0.94 2.58
CA ASP A 33 3.18 -1.71 3.52
C ASP A 33 3.85 -0.77 4.50
N LEU A 34 3.70 -1.06 5.78
CA LEU A 34 4.26 -0.32 6.89
C LEU A 34 5.31 -1.15 7.62
N ASN A 35 6.45 -0.53 7.87
CA ASN A 35 7.52 -1.09 8.68
C ASN A 35 7.89 -0.10 9.79
N ASN A 36 7.43 -0.38 11.01
CA ASN A 36 7.65 0.46 12.18
C ASN A 36 9.13 0.44 12.59
N THR A 37 9.64 1.59 13.03
CA THR A 37 10.98 1.70 13.65
C THR A 37 11.13 0.78 14.87
N SER A 38 10.06 0.67 15.67
CA SER A 38 9.95 -0.28 16.78
C SER A 38 8.81 -1.25 16.52
N ARG A 39 9.13 -2.54 16.44
CA ARG A 39 8.15 -3.59 16.16
C ARG A 39 7.02 -3.68 17.19
N SER A 40 7.28 -3.26 18.43
CA SER A 40 6.33 -3.31 19.54
C SER A 40 5.59 -2.00 19.80
N ASN A 41 5.83 -0.96 18.99
CA ASN A 41 5.18 0.34 19.13
C ASN A 41 4.72 0.84 17.76
N ASN A 42 3.42 0.77 17.52
CA ASN A 42 2.80 1.18 16.27
C ASN A 42 2.82 2.71 16.03
N MET A 43 3.25 3.52 17.01
CA MET A 43 3.43 4.97 16.88
C MET A 43 4.88 5.40 16.75
N SER A 44 5.83 4.47 16.57
CA SER A 44 7.27 4.79 16.56
C SER A 44 7.77 5.54 15.31
N GLY A 45 6.90 5.85 14.36
CA GLY A 45 7.33 6.18 13.01
C GLY A 45 7.83 4.94 12.26
N GLY A 46 8.35 5.14 11.05
CA GLY A 46 8.90 4.05 10.27
C GLY A 46 9.07 4.37 8.78
N SER A 47 9.13 3.32 7.97
CA SER A 47 9.23 3.37 6.51
C SER A 47 8.02 2.73 5.86
N TRP A 48 7.43 3.39 4.86
CA TRP A 48 6.28 2.87 4.13
C TRP A 48 6.63 2.54 2.68
N THR A 49 5.85 1.67 2.06
CA THR A 49 6.00 1.29 0.66
C THR A 49 4.61 1.13 0.02
N LEU A 50 4.35 1.88 -1.04
CA LEU A 50 3.11 1.80 -1.82
C LEU A 50 3.30 0.83 -2.98
N TRP A 51 2.43 -0.17 -3.02
CA TRP A 51 2.36 -1.21 -4.01
C TRP A 51 1.05 -1.16 -4.77
N ALA A 52 1.07 -1.63 -6.02
CA ALA A 52 -0.12 -1.75 -6.85
C ALA A 52 -0.15 -3.09 -7.59
N ARG A 53 -1.36 -3.66 -7.71
CA ARG A 53 -1.65 -4.86 -8.51
C ARG A 53 -2.94 -4.70 -9.27
N VAL A 54 -2.93 -5.19 -10.50
CA VAL A 54 -4.16 -5.36 -11.29
C VAL A 54 -4.82 -6.67 -10.88
N VAL A 55 -6.09 -6.60 -10.49
CA VAL A 55 -6.91 -7.75 -10.16
C VAL A 55 -7.82 -8.01 -11.35
N ASP A 56 -7.40 -8.97 -12.16
CA ASP A 56 -8.17 -9.47 -13.31
C ASP A 56 -9.51 -10.03 -12.82
N THR A 57 -10.61 -9.47 -13.32
CA THR A 57 -11.98 -9.87 -12.98
C THR A 57 -12.55 -10.90 -13.97
N GLY A 58 -11.78 -11.26 -15.01
CA GLY A 58 -12.20 -12.14 -16.10
C GLY A 58 -13.23 -11.51 -17.05
N ALA A 59 -13.48 -10.21 -16.92
CA ALA A 59 -14.43 -9.45 -17.74
C ALA A 59 -13.85 -8.07 -18.09
N GLY A 60 -13.34 -7.90 -19.31
CA GLY A 60 -12.80 -6.62 -19.75
C GLY A 60 -11.79 -6.74 -20.88
N VAL A 61 -11.14 -5.62 -21.21
CA VAL A 61 -9.86 -5.66 -21.94
C VAL A 61 -8.84 -6.10 -20.91
N ASP A 62 -8.51 -7.39 -20.90
CA ASP A 62 -7.59 -8.02 -19.95
C ASP A 62 -6.41 -7.08 -19.64
N GLY A 63 -6.12 -6.84 -18.36
CA GLY A 63 -5.06 -5.97 -17.82
C GLY A 63 -3.63 -6.31 -18.24
N SER A 64 -3.48 -7.13 -19.28
CA SER A 64 -2.32 -7.31 -20.12
C SER A 64 -1.64 -6.01 -20.58
N THR A 65 -2.34 -4.88 -20.60
CA THR A 65 -1.74 -3.58 -20.93
C THR A 65 -1.29 -2.79 -19.70
N GLY A 66 -1.64 -3.24 -18.49
CA GLY A 66 -1.35 -2.56 -17.24
C GLY A 66 -2.10 -1.24 -17.05
N ILE A 67 -1.69 -0.48 -16.03
CA ILE A 67 -2.37 0.75 -15.60
C ILE A 67 -1.64 1.99 -16.14
N ALA A 68 -2.32 2.79 -16.95
CA ALA A 68 -1.75 4.01 -17.54
C ALA A 68 -1.43 5.13 -16.53
N GLY A 69 -2.00 5.08 -15.33
CA GLY A 69 -1.65 5.99 -14.24
C GLY A 69 -2.43 5.71 -12.97
N LEU A 70 -1.94 6.20 -11.84
CA LEU A 70 -2.58 6.10 -10.54
C LEU A 70 -2.45 7.43 -9.79
N ARG A 71 -3.42 7.66 -8.92
CA ARG A 71 -3.40 8.70 -7.90
C ARG A 71 -3.65 8.05 -6.56
N ALA A 72 -2.78 8.31 -5.59
CA ALA A 72 -2.96 7.83 -4.22
C ALA A 72 -2.86 9.02 -3.26
N LEU A 73 -3.80 9.10 -2.32
CA LEU A 73 -3.78 10.05 -1.22
C LEU A 73 -3.32 9.31 0.03
N ILE A 74 -2.27 9.79 0.67
CA ILE A 74 -1.70 9.17 1.87
C ILE A 74 -1.54 10.21 2.96
N ASP A 75 -2.17 9.96 4.11
CA ASP A 75 -2.07 10.79 5.30
C ASP A 75 -0.89 10.36 6.17
N ASN A 76 -0.47 11.25 7.07
CA ASN A 76 0.55 10.94 8.09
C ASN A 76 1.88 10.46 7.53
N ILE A 77 2.33 10.94 6.36
CA ILE A 77 3.65 10.64 5.80
C ILE A 77 4.53 11.88 5.66
N THR A 78 5.84 11.67 5.60
CA THR A 78 6.80 12.74 5.31
C THR A 78 6.87 12.95 3.79
N PRO A 79 6.50 14.13 3.25
CA PRO A 79 6.55 14.37 1.80
C PRO A 79 7.98 14.45 1.26
N THR A 80 8.93 14.88 2.09
CA THR A 80 10.34 14.94 1.71
C THR A 80 10.97 13.54 1.74
N GLY A 81 11.67 13.16 0.66
CA GLY A 81 12.37 11.88 0.58
C GLY A 81 11.54 10.73 0.02
N ILE A 82 10.37 11.02 -0.56
CA ILE A 82 9.60 10.02 -1.31
C ILE A 82 10.41 9.60 -2.54
N THR A 83 10.61 8.29 -2.70
CA THR A 83 11.33 7.69 -3.82
C THR A 83 10.37 6.89 -4.67
N PHE A 84 10.24 7.27 -5.94
CA PHE A 84 9.43 6.55 -6.93
C PHE A 84 10.21 5.42 -7.58
N ASN A 85 9.50 4.38 -8.00
CA ASN A 85 10.10 3.30 -8.77
C ASN A 85 10.43 3.77 -10.19
N GLY A 86 11.73 3.91 -10.49
CA GLY A 86 12.21 4.32 -11.82
C GLY A 86 12.05 3.26 -12.92
N ALA A 87 11.65 2.03 -12.58
CA ALA A 87 11.44 0.96 -13.56
C ALA A 87 10.07 1.04 -14.28
N ILE A 88 9.17 1.90 -13.81
CA ILE A 88 7.87 2.10 -14.45
C ILE A 88 8.01 3.34 -15.36
N ASN A 89 7.77 3.17 -16.67
CA ASN A 89 7.98 4.20 -17.69
C ASN A 89 7.09 5.43 -17.46
N ALA A 90 7.51 6.36 -16.59
CA ALA A 90 6.70 7.51 -16.23
C ALA A 90 6.59 8.53 -17.38
N ASN A 91 5.37 9.03 -17.68
CA ASN A 91 5.14 10.18 -18.57
C ASN A 91 5.50 11.45 -17.85
N GLY A 92 6.77 11.82 -17.92
CA GLY A 92 7.34 12.89 -17.10
C GLY A 92 7.69 12.41 -15.69
N ALA A 93 7.94 13.36 -14.80
CA ALA A 93 8.30 13.05 -13.43
C ALA A 93 7.04 12.69 -12.63
N ALA A 94 7.05 11.51 -12.00
CA ALA A 94 6.12 11.24 -10.90
C ALA A 94 6.23 12.37 -9.87
N ASN A 95 5.10 12.82 -9.35
CA ASN A 95 5.06 14.03 -8.54
C ASN A 95 4.34 13.79 -7.22
N THR A 96 4.75 14.54 -6.21
CA THR A 96 4.14 14.59 -4.89
C THR A 96 3.72 16.01 -4.58
N GLN A 97 2.51 16.20 -4.07
CA GLN A 97 2.13 17.48 -3.48
C GLN A 97 1.43 17.27 -2.13
N VAL A 98 1.73 18.14 -1.18
CA VAL A 98 0.97 18.22 0.08
C VAL A 98 -0.28 19.03 -0.22
N LEU A 99 -1.46 18.51 0.11
CA LEU A 99 -2.72 19.20 -0.13
C LEU A 99 -2.89 20.33 0.89
N PRO A 100 -2.81 21.62 0.48
CA PRO A 100 -2.75 22.74 1.42
C PRO A 100 -4.01 22.96 2.27
N SER A 101 -5.17 22.40 1.90
CA SER A 101 -6.39 22.48 2.72
C SER A 101 -6.65 21.24 3.56
N ASP A 102 -5.72 20.27 3.58
CA ASP A 102 -5.82 19.15 4.48
C ASP A 102 -5.11 19.44 5.82
N PRO A 103 -5.84 19.64 6.94
CA PRO A 103 -5.22 19.77 8.25
C PRO A 103 -4.42 18.53 8.67
N GLU A 104 -4.65 17.38 8.03
CA GLU A 104 -3.95 16.11 8.28
C GLU A 104 -2.66 15.99 7.43
N GLY A 105 -2.42 16.94 6.52
CA GLY A 105 -1.20 17.00 5.73
C GLY A 105 -1.11 15.91 4.65
N THR A 106 -2.26 15.51 4.08
CA THR A 106 -2.36 14.51 3.01
C THR A 106 -1.37 14.79 1.90
N VAL A 107 -0.58 13.77 1.57
CA VAL A 107 0.33 13.79 0.43
C VAL A 107 -0.35 13.06 -0.72
N GLU A 108 -0.51 13.79 -1.81
CA GLU A 108 -0.96 13.23 -3.07
C GLU A 108 0.26 12.70 -3.85
N ILE A 109 0.16 11.43 -4.24
CA ILE A 109 1.11 10.74 -5.10
C ILE A 109 0.44 10.56 -6.45
N VAL A 110 0.96 11.22 -7.49
CA VAL A 110 0.48 11.07 -8.86
C VAL A 110 1.55 10.39 -9.69
N TYR A 111 1.15 9.32 -10.36
CA TYR A 111 2.00 8.58 -11.27
C TYR A 111 1.25 8.35 -12.59
N GLY A 112 1.89 8.61 -13.73
CA GLY A 112 1.36 8.36 -15.07
C GLY A 112 2.40 7.67 -15.93
N GLN A 113 1.99 6.75 -16.80
CA GLN A 113 2.86 6.06 -17.76
C GLN A 113 2.94 6.81 -19.09
N ASP A 114 4.14 6.86 -19.68
CA ASP A 114 4.34 7.37 -21.03
C ASP A 114 3.93 6.29 -22.04
N LEU A 115 2.70 6.39 -22.53
CA LEU A 115 2.16 5.45 -23.51
C LEU A 115 2.81 5.60 -24.90
N SER A 116 3.63 6.63 -25.14
CA SER A 116 4.34 6.82 -26.41
C SER A 116 5.64 6.01 -26.50
N LEU A 117 6.15 5.54 -25.36
CA LEU A 117 7.35 4.72 -25.27
C LEU A 117 6.96 3.24 -25.23
N ALA A 118 7.81 2.36 -25.77
CA ALA A 118 7.61 0.91 -25.64
C ALA A 118 7.53 0.55 -24.15
N THR A 119 6.40 -0.01 -23.72
CA THR A 119 6.13 -0.41 -22.33
C THR A 119 7.13 -1.49 -21.90
N THR A 120 8.11 -1.11 -21.09
CA THR A 120 9.14 -2.04 -20.59
C THR A 120 8.65 -2.81 -19.37
N ALA A 121 7.77 -2.19 -18.56
CA ALA A 121 7.09 -2.80 -17.43
C ALA A 121 5.91 -1.90 -16.99
N GLY A 122 4.68 -2.23 -17.40
CA GLY A 122 3.51 -1.54 -16.87
C GLY A 122 3.15 -2.05 -15.46
N ILE A 123 2.50 -1.22 -14.65
CA ILE A 123 1.86 -1.67 -13.41
C ILE A 123 0.77 -2.69 -13.78
N GLY A 124 0.82 -3.91 -13.24
CA GLY A 124 -0.14 -4.97 -13.56
C GLY A 124 0.23 -5.89 -14.72
N VAL A 125 1.34 -5.64 -15.43
CA VAL A 125 1.79 -6.52 -16.53
C VAL A 125 2.71 -7.65 -16.04
N ASN A 126 2.83 -7.80 -14.71
CA ASN A 126 3.75 -8.75 -14.12
C ASN A 126 3.14 -10.15 -14.12
N SER A 127 3.93 -11.12 -14.59
CA SER A 127 3.68 -12.54 -14.34
C SER A 127 4.45 -12.94 -13.06
N PRO A 128 3.80 -13.55 -12.06
CA PRO A 128 2.38 -13.93 -12.01
C PRO A 128 1.43 -12.74 -11.74
N ALA A 129 0.15 -12.87 -12.10
CA ALA A 129 -0.89 -11.85 -11.90
C ALA A 129 -1.09 -11.43 -10.42
N THR A 130 -0.56 -12.22 -9.49
CA THR A 130 -0.56 -11.95 -8.05
C THR A 130 0.63 -11.11 -7.60
N LYS A 131 1.53 -10.70 -8.49
CA LYS A 131 2.73 -9.93 -8.10
C LYS A 131 2.39 -8.45 -7.95
N ASP A 132 2.77 -7.88 -6.81
CA ASP A 132 2.66 -6.45 -6.59
C ASP A 132 3.83 -5.68 -7.25
N THR A 133 3.53 -4.50 -7.78
CA THR A 133 4.52 -3.58 -8.36
C THR A 133 4.75 -2.40 -7.42
N LEU A 134 6.03 -2.17 -7.09
CA LEU A 134 6.43 -1.03 -6.26
C LEU A 134 6.13 0.27 -7.00
N ILE A 135 5.40 1.18 -6.38
CA ILE A 135 5.10 2.52 -6.92
C ILE A 135 6.02 3.55 -6.31
N ALA A 136 5.99 3.65 -4.98
CA ALA A 136 6.71 4.65 -4.23
C ALA A 136 7.06 4.13 -2.84
N SER A 137 8.05 4.74 -2.20
CA SER A 137 8.43 4.46 -0.82
C SER A 137 8.84 5.74 -0.11
N GLY A 138 8.78 5.73 1.23
CA GLY A 138 9.14 6.89 2.03
C GLY A 138 9.20 6.57 3.51
N THR A 139 9.17 7.63 4.33
CA THR A 139 9.16 7.53 5.78
C THR A 139 7.98 8.26 6.38
N TRP A 140 7.69 7.98 7.65
CA TRP A 140 6.76 8.76 8.45
C TRP A 140 7.31 8.97 9.87
N PRO A 141 7.00 10.12 10.50
CA PRO A 141 7.48 10.45 11.84
C PRO A 141 6.75 9.63 12.92
N ALA A 142 7.23 9.71 14.16
CA ALA A 142 6.48 9.17 15.29
C ALA A 142 5.11 9.83 15.43
N GLY A 143 4.08 9.06 15.75
CA GLY A 143 2.68 9.50 15.79
C GLY A 143 1.71 8.55 15.09
N PRO A 144 0.59 9.07 14.56
CA PRO A 144 -0.38 8.30 13.79
C PRO A 144 0.27 7.58 12.60
N ARG A 145 -0.29 6.42 12.24
CA ARG A 145 0.21 5.60 11.14
C ARG A 145 -0.27 6.16 9.79
N PRO A 146 0.49 5.92 8.71
CA PRO A 146 0.01 6.20 7.38
C PRO A 146 -1.29 5.44 7.07
N VAL A 147 -2.24 6.15 6.47
CA VAL A 147 -3.51 5.61 6.00
C VAL A 147 -3.81 6.20 4.63
N PHE A 148 -4.68 5.56 3.87
CA PHE A 148 -5.20 6.17 2.65
C PHE A 148 -6.14 7.32 3.01
N GLY A 149 -5.85 8.49 2.46
CA GLY A 149 -6.62 9.70 2.67
C GLY A 149 -7.96 9.67 1.95
N ASN A 150 -8.86 10.55 2.40
CA ASN A 150 -10.20 10.66 1.84
C ASN A 150 -10.30 11.80 0.83
N ASP A 151 -10.69 11.49 -0.40
CA ASP A 151 -10.91 12.46 -1.46
C ASP A 151 -12.26 13.20 -1.35
N ASN A 152 -13.12 12.83 -0.40
CA ASN A 152 -14.48 13.38 -0.25
C ASN A 152 -14.55 14.80 0.34
N LYS A 153 -13.45 15.58 0.34
CA LYS A 153 -13.53 16.96 0.81
C LYS A 153 -14.19 17.83 -0.26
N PRO A 154 -15.29 18.53 0.05
CA PRO A 154 -15.99 19.36 -0.92
C PRO A 154 -15.05 20.46 -1.43
N THR A 155 -14.55 20.24 -2.64
CA THR A 155 -13.91 21.17 -3.58
C THR A 155 -13.90 22.64 -3.14
N PHE A 156 -12.75 23.15 -2.69
CA PHE A 156 -12.14 24.43 -3.14
C PHE A 156 -10.84 24.74 -2.35
N PRO A 157 -9.73 25.12 -3.00
CA PRO A 157 -9.53 25.12 -4.45
C PRO A 157 -9.56 23.70 -5.02
N VAL A 158 -10.02 23.56 -6.27
CA VAL A 158 -10.01 22.32 -7.03
C VAL A 158 -8.59 21.77 -7.04
N TYR A 159 -8.41 20.58 -6.48
CA TYR A 159 -7.12 19.90 -6.51
C TYR A 159 -6.82 19.45 -7.94
N LEU A 160 -5.58 19.64 -8.39
CA LEU A 160 -5.13 19.58 -9.78
C LEU A 160 -5.32 18.24 -10.53
N SER A 161 -5.94 17.22 -9.93
CA SER A 161 -5.95 15.86 -10.49
C SER A 161 -7.33 15.21 -10.42
N ASP A 162 -8.36 15.87 -10.97
CA ASP A 162 -9.71 15.34 -11.22
C ASP A 162 -9.71 14.17 -12.25
N GLY A 163 -8.66 13.34 -12.30
CA GLY A 163 -8.38 12.41 -13.40
C GLY A 163 -7.97 13.10 -14.71
N GLY A 164 -7.98 14.44 -14.77
CA GLY A 164 -7.59 15.23 -15.94
C GLY A 164 -6.15 15.02 -16.41
N PHE A 165 -5.27 14.47 -15.55
CA PHE A 165 -3.92 14.06 -15.95
C PHE A 165 -3.91 12.90 -16.96
N LEU A 166 -5.00 12.13 -17.04
CA LEU A 166 -5.20 11.07 -18.04
C LEU A 166 -5.89 11.59 -19.32
N ALA A 167 -6.41 12.82 -19.32
CA ALA A 167 -7.25 13.37 -20.40
C ALA A 167 -6.50 13.71 -21.71
N GLY A 168 -5.19 13.43 -21.79
CA GLY A 168 -4.41 13.53 -23.02
C GLY A 168 -4.49 12.29 -23.92
N GLY A 169 -4.92 11.14 -23.40
CA GLY A 169 -5.19 9.92 -24.16
C GLY A 169 -6.69 9.74 -24.33
N GLY A 170 -7.17 9.44 -25.54
CA GLY A 170 -8.61 9.30 -25.83
C GLY A 170 -9.35 8.36 -24.87
N ALA A 171 -10.67 8.57 -24.74
CA ALA A 171 -11.63 7.78 -23.96
C ALA A 171 -11.03 7.09 -22.72
N ALA A 172 -10.90 7.83 -21.62
CA ALA A 172 -10.40 7.32 -20.35
C ALA A 172 -11.14 6.04 -19.94
N THR A 173 -10.46 4.91 -19.99
CA THR A 173 -10.88 3.69 -19.31
C THR A 173 -10.68 3.92 -17.81
N VAL A 174 -11.78 4.14 -17.11
CA VAL A 174 -11.79 4.26 -15.65
C VAL A 174 -11.70 2.86 -15.07
N ALA A 175 -10.79 2.64 -14.11
CA ALA A 175 -10.74 1.39 -13.33
C ALA A 175 -12.12 1.11 -12.71
N ASP A 176 -12.62 -0.13 -12.77
CA ASP A 176 -13.97 -0.46 -12.29
C ASP A 176 -14.07 -0.23 -10.78
N SER A 177 -13.16 -0.82 -10.00
CA SER A 177 -13.03 -0.54 -8.57
C SER A 177 -11.57 -0.47 -8.10
N ILE A 178 -11.33 0.38 -7.10
CA ILE A 178 -10.05 0.50 -6.41
C ILE A 178 -10.22 -0.04 -5.00
N LEU A 179 -9.46 -1.08 -4.66
CA LEU A 179 -9.36 -1.62 -3.31
C LEU A 179 -8.08 -1.10 -2.66
N THR A 180 -8.19 -0.49 -1.49
CA THR A 180 -7.03 -0.03 -0.72
C THR A 180 -6.85 -0.86 0.54
N THR A 181 -5.62 -1.16 0.92
CA THR A 181 -5.31 -1.93 2.14
C THR A 181 -4.02 -1.43 2.77
N VAL A 182 -4.02 -1.24 4.09
CA VAL A 182 -2.83 -0.89 4.86
C VAL A 182 -2.37 -2.11 5.63
N VAL A 183 -1.09 -2.47 5.51
CA VAL A 183 -0.52 -3.71 6.05
C VAL A 183 0.69 -3.38 6.91
N THR A 184 0.77 -3.91 8.12
CA THR A 184 2.05 -3.99 8.84
C THR A 184 2.71 -5.32 8.44
N LEU A 185 3.88 -5.28 7.82
CA LEU A 185 4.55 -6.53 7.43
C LEU A 185 4.88 -7.36 8.67
N GLY A 186 4.46 -8.63 8.71
CA GLY A 186 4.65 -9.56 9.82
C GLY A 186 3.58 -9.54 10.91
N ASP A 187 2.60 -8.64 10.84
CA ASP A 187 1.49 -8.49 11.81
C ASP A 187 0.27 -9.29 11.33
N PHE A 188 0.21 -10.56 11.71
CA PHE A 188 -0.83 -11.48 11.25
C PHE A 188 -2.14 -11.35 12.02
N ASN A 189 -2.11 -10.72 13.20
CA ASN A 189 -3.29 -10.49 14.03
C ASN A 189 -3.84 -9.05 13.94
N SER A 190 -3.27 -8.20 13.07
CA SER A 190 -3.72 -6.84 12.79
C SER A 190 -3.70 -5.91 14.02
N THR A 191 -2.72 -6.09 14.92
CA THR A 191 -2.55 -5.24 16.10
C THR A 191 -1.78 -3.95 15.82
N GLY A 192 -1.21 -3.82 14.61
CA GLY A 192 -0.30 -2.76 14.22
C GLY A 192 1.14 -2.97 14.68
N THR A 193 1.43 -4.11 15.30
CA THR A 193 2.74 -4.47 15.87
C THR A 193 3.11 -5.91 15.50
N ILE A 194 4.39 -6.26 15.62
CA ILE A 194 4.88 -7.61 15.34
C ILE A 194 5.38 -8.24 16.64
N SER A 195 4.86 -9.42 16.95
CA SER A 195 5.11 -10.16 18.18
C SER A 195 5.14 -11.67 17.95
N ASN A 196 5.45 -12.45 19.00
CA ASN A 196 5.38 -13.91 18.93
C ASN A 196 3.94 -14.42 18.71
N ALA A 197 2.91 -13.60 18.98
CA ALA A 197 1.52 -13.98 18.70
C ALA A 197 1.24 -14.12 17.19
N ASP A 198 2.07 -13.50 16.35
CA ASP A 198 1.91 -13.52 14.89
C ASP A 198 2.48 -14.79 14.24
N THR A 199 3.31 -15.55 14.96
CA THR A 199 4.03 -16.71 14.40
C THR A 199 3.08 -17.83 13.99
N ALA A 200 2.02 -18.10 14.75
CA ALA A 200 1.04 -19.11 14.37
C ALA A 200 0.33 -18.75 13.05
N GLY A 201 0.01 -17.46 12.85
CA GLY A 201 -0.58 -16.96 11.60
C GLY A 201 0.37 -17.08 10.42
N TYR A 202 1.65 -16.72 10.61
CA TYR A 202 2.67 -16.88 9.57
C TYR A 202 2.87 -18.34 9.16
N VAL A 203 2.98 -19.26 10.13
CA VAL A 203 3.13 -20.70 9.85
C VAL A 203 1.90 -21.28 9.15
N ALA A 204 0.69 -20.84 9.51
CA ALA A 204 -0.52 -21.26 8.83
C ALA A 204 -0.55 -20.82 7.36
N ALA A 205 -0.15 -19.57 7.08
CA ALA A 205 -0.04 -19.07 5.71
C ALA A 205 1.04 -19.81 4.90
N LEU A 206 2.20 -20.09 5.51
CA LEU A 206 3.29 -20.81 4.87
C LEU A 206 2.94 -22.26 4.49
N THR A 207 2.11 -22.93 5.31
CA THR A 207 1.73 -24.34 5.12
C THR A 207 0.50 -24.53 4.24
N GLY A 208 -0.05 -23.45 3.67
CA GLY A 208 -1.25 -23.52 2.84
C GLY A 208 -2.50 -23.95 3.61
N GLY A 209 -2.56 -23.63 4.91
CA GLY A 209 -3.77 -23.82 5.71
C GLY A 209 -4.95 -23.09 5.06
N ALA A 210 -6.19 -23.57 5.28
CA ALA A 210 -7.38 -22.99 4.69
C ALA A 210 -7.56 -21.52 5.12
N GLY A 211 -7.12 -20.59 4.26
CA GLY A 211 -7.09 -19.16 4.55
C GLY A 211 -6.12 -18.45 3.59
N ALA A 212 -6.70 -17.59 2.77
CA ALA A 212 -6.13 -16.78 1.70
C ALA A 212 -4.71 -16.24 1.91
N TYR A 213 -4.05 -15.95 0.77
CA TYR A 213 -2.97 -14.98 0.66
C TYR A 213 -3.11 -13.87 1.72
N ASN A 214 -2.13 -13.76 2.63
CA ASN A 214 -2.06 -12.68 3.60
C ASN A 214 -0.88 -11.78 3.23
N PRO A 215 -1.13 -10.53 2.80
CA PRO A 215 -0.06 -9.62 2.38
C PRO A 215 0.93 -9.30 3.51
N ALA A 216 0.54 -9.47 4.79
CA ALA A 216 1.48 -9.32 5.91
C ALA A 216 2.61 -10.36 5.89
N GLY A 217 2.44 -11.49 5.17
CA GLY A 217 3.43 -12.56 5.06
C GLY A 217 4.26 -12.57 3.79
N ASP A 218 3.86 -11.82 2.76
CA ASP A 218 4.49 -11.83 1.43
C ASP A 218 5.56 -10.73 1.34
N PHE A 219 6.65 -10.94 2.06
CA PHE A 219 7.71 -9.94 2.20
C PHE A 219 8.42 -9.60 0.89
N ASN A 220 8.43 -10.52 -0.08
CA ASN A 220 9.03 -10.30 -1.39
C ASN A 220 8.00 -9.91 -2.47
N GLN A 221 6.73 -9.75 -2.09
CA GLN A 221 5.66 -9.30 -2.97
C GLN A 221 5.46 -10.21 -4.20
N SER A 222 5.69 -11.51 -4.03
CA SER A 222 5.57 -12.52 -5.08
C SER A 222 4.12 -12.89 -5.41
N GLY A 223 3.18 -12.50 -4.55
CA GLY A 223 1.80 -12.91 -4.54
C GLY A 223 1.53 -14.18 -3.73
N THR A 224 2.54 -14.71 -3.04
CA THR A 224 2.42 -15.93 -2.23
C THR A 224 3.31 -15.85 -0.99
N VAL A 225 2.81 -16.34 0.15
CA VAL A 225 3.66 -16.51 1.35
C VAL A 225 4.39 -17.84 1.21
N SER A 226 5.71 -17.80 1.08
CA SER A 226 6.53 -19.01 0.90
C SER A 226 7.80 -19.00 1.75
N ASN A 227 8.63 -20.05 1.61
CA ASN A 227 9.90 -20.15 2.33
C ASN A 227 10.87 -19.00 2.00
N SER A 228 10.70 -18.32 0.85
CA SER A 228 11.48 -17.13 0.52
C SER A 228 11.25 -15.96 1.49
N ASP A 229 10.09 -15.94 2.16
CA ASP A 229 9.69 -14.84 3.05
C ASP A 229 10.16 -15.06 4.50
N THR A 230 10.57 -16.29 4.85
CA THR A 230 10.89 -16.66 6.23
C THR A 230 12.05 -15.85 6.79
N GLY A 231 13.10 -15.61 6.00
CA GLY A 231 14.23 -14.79 6.43
C GLY A 231 13.80 -13.38 6.80
N SER A 232 12.96 -12.75 5.98
CA SER A 232 12.43 -11.41 6.20
C SER A 232 11.48 -11.36 7.40
N TYR A 233 10.59 -12.36 7.53
CA TYR A 233 9.70 -12.49 8.70
C TYR A 233 10.49 -12.61 10.00
N VAL A 234 11.47 -13.53 10.05
CA VAL A 234 12.34 -13.69 11.22
C VAL A 234 13.09 -12.40 11.50
N ALA A 235 13.65 -11.73 10.50
CA ALA A 235 14.34 -10.45 10.68
C ALA A 235 13.43 -9.37 11.28
N LYS A 236 12.15 -9.31 10.91
CA LYS A 236 11.18 -8.41 11.57
C LYS A 236 10.87 -8.85 13.00
N LEU A 237 10.62 -10.14 13.21
CA LEU A 237 10.29 -10.72 14.51
C LEU A 237 11.45 -10.67 15.50
N THR A 238 12.71 -10.64 15.05
CA THR A 238 13.93 -10.56 15.88
C THR A 238 14.61 -9.20 15.82
N GLY A 239 14.13 -8.29 14.98
CA GLY A 239 14.64 -6.93 14.85
C GLY A 239 14.57 -6.16 16.17
N PRO A 240 15.19 -4.97 16.28
CA PRO A 240 15.31 -4.25 17.53
C PRO A 240 13.97 -4.18 18.27
N LEU A 241 13.94 -4.72 19.49
CA LEU A 241 12.96 -4.29 20.46
C LEU A 241 13.30 -2.83 20.70
N GLY A 242 12.58 -1.90 20.05
CA GLY A 242 12.77 -0.49 20.35
C GLY A 242 12.73 -0.36 21.87
N ALA A 243 13.78 0.23 22.47
CA ALA A 243 13.92 0.26 23.90
C ALA A 243 12.60 0.71 24.49
N SER A 244 11.90 -0.19 25.18
CA SER A 244 10.69 0.15 25.89
C SER A 244 11.13 1.12 26.97
N VAL A 245 11.01 2.42 26.69
CA VAL A 245 11.13 3.49 27.67
C VAL A 245 9.91 3.51 28.60
N ALA A 246 9.06 2.46 28.58
CA ALA A 246 8.31 2.14 29.78
C ALA A 246 9.36 1.94 30.86
N ALA A 247 9.53 2.96 31.69
CA ALA A 247 10.34 2.89 32.88
C ALA A 247 9.87 1.64 33.60
N VAL A 248 10.66 0.57 33.50
CA VAL A 248 10.49 -0.60 34.34
C VAL A 248 10.50 0.01 35.73
N PRO A 249 9.40 -0.07 36.51
CA PRO A 249 9.40 0.46 37.86
C PRO A 249 10.62 -0.14 38.53
N GLU A 250 11.62 0.69 38.84
CA GLU A 250 12.88 0.18 39.36
C GLU A 250 12.50 -0.72 40.53
N PRO A 251 12.94 -2.00 40.55
CA PRO A 251 12.48 -2.95 41.52
C PRO A 251 12.94 -2.50 42.90
N SER A 252 12.13 -1.70 43.58
CA SER A 252 12.31 -1.18 44.94
C SER A 252 13.78 -1.03 45.33
N SER A 253 14.63 -0.42 44.49
CA SER A 253 16.06 -0.22 44.78
C SER A 253 16.17 0.58 46.09
N ILE A 254 15.27 1.54 46.27
CA ILE A 254 15.00 2.26 47.51
C ILE A 254 14.61 1.31 48.67
N GLY A 255 13.74 0.33 48.43
CA GLY A 255 13.34 -0.66 49.43
C GLY A 255 14.52 -1.53 49.88
N LEU A 256 15.34 -2.01 48.94
CA LEU A 256 16.53 -2.82 49.23
C LEU A 256 17.60 -2.01 49.98
N VAL A 257 17.78 -0.74 49.64
CA VAL A 257 18.65 0.19 50.39
C VAL A 257 18.11 0.47 51.79
N MET A 258 16.80 0.66 51.96
CA MET A 258 16.16 0.86 53.26
C MET A 258 16.32 -0.39 54.15
N PHE A 259 16.09 -1.59 53.62
CA PHE A 259 16.31 -2.84 54.35
C PHE A 259 17.79 -3.06 54.71
N GLY A 260 18.71 -2.75 53.79
CA GLY A 260 20.15 -2.79 54.06
C GLY A 260 20.58 -1.82 55.15
N ALA A 261 20.06 -0.58 55.12
CA ALA A 261 20.36 0.44 56.12
C ALA A 261 19.81 0.08 57.51
N MET A 262 18.59 -0.46 57.59
CA MET A 262 18.02 -0.95 58.85
C MET A 262 18.80 -2.14 59.42
N GLY A 263 19.23 -3.07 58.56
CA GLY A 263 20.09 -4.19 58.97
C GLY A 263 21.41 -3.70 59.58
N LEU A 264 22.09 -2.77 58.91
CA LEU A 264 23.36 -2.20 59.40
C LEU A 264 23.20 -1.41 60.71
N LEU A 265 22.10 -0.67 60.89
CA LEU A 265 21.79 0.02 62.14
C LEU A 265 21.50 -0.95 63.29
N GLY A 266 20.84 -2.07 63.01
CA GLY A 266 20.59 -3.14 63.99
C GLY A 266 21.89 -3.80 64.50
N PHE A 267 22.84 -4.06 63.60
CA PHE A 267 24.13 -4.66 63.98
C PHE A 267 25.03 -3.73 64.80
N ARG A 268 24.92 -2.40 64.62
CA ARG A 268 25.73 -1.43 65.36
C ARG A 268 25.30 -1.28 66.84
N ARG A 269 24.05 -1.61 67.17
CA ARG A 269 23.51 -1.44 68.53
C ARG A 269 23.78 -2.65 69.45
N ASN A 270 24.17 -3.79 68.89
CA ASN A 270 24.46 -5.03 69.63
C ASN A 270 25.97 -5.32 69.77
N ARG A 271 26.85 -4.37 69.41
CA ARG A 271 28.28 -4.36 69.74
C ARG A 271 28.56 -3.22 70.71
#